data_AF-A0A8T6RLB6-F1
#
_entry.id   AF-A0A8T6RLB6-F1
#
_cell.length_a   1.000
_cell.length_b   1.000
_cell.length_c   1.000
_cell.angle_alpha   90.00
_cell.angle_beta   90.00
_cell.angle_gamma   90.00
#
_symmetry.space_group_name_H-M   'P 1'
#
loop_
_entity.id
_entity.type
_entity.pdbx_description
1 polymer ?
#
loop_
_entity_poly.entity_id
_entity_poly.type
_entity_poly.pdbx_seq_one_letter_code
_entity_poly.pdbx_strand_id
1 'polypeptide(L)'
;MVKLIVITIDEIEDFIALLEKRATEYIFFEFVRCEFDGLRVLLNFLGNLGSSVVLFQTSLDFPNVKDKKKVIEQIKAMDMEKLNLNLKFIPGTIREIYLSIS
;
A
#
# COMPACT_ATOMS: atom_id res chain seq x y z
N MET A 1 22.55 -11.38 -1.15
CA MET A 1 21.89 -10.16 -1.69
C MET A 1 20.43 -10.51 -1.91
N VAL A 2 19.54 -10.03 -1.04
CA VAL A 2 18.10 -10.27 -1.16
C VAL A 2 17.57 -9.40 -2.30
N LYS A 3 17.01 -10.01 -3.35
CA LYS A 3 16.32 -9.27 -4.41
C LYS A 3 14.89 -8.99 -3.94
N LEU A 4 14.59 -7.72 -3.67
CA LEU A 4 13.21 -7.31 -3.43
C LEU A 4 12.49 -7.23 -4.78
N ILE A 5 11.47 -8.07 -4.97
CA ILE A 5 10.59 -8.00 -6.13
C ILE A 5 9.43 -7.08 -5.77
N VAL A 6 9.23 -6.04 -6.58
CA VAL A 6 8.07 -5.15 -6.47
C VAL A 6 7.09 -5.51 -7.57
N ILE A 7 5.86 -5.82 -7.19
CA ILE A 7 4.74 -6.08 -8.09
C ILE A 7 3.81 -4.87 -7.99
N THR A 8 3.79 -4.07 -9.05
CA THR A 8 2.86 -2.95 -9.18
C THR A 8 1.52 -3.46 -9.69
N ILE A 9 0.45 -2.99 -9.07
CA ILE A 9 -0.93 -3.34 -9.37
C ILE A 9 -1.65 -2.04 -9.70
N ASP A 10 -2.20 -1.99 -10.91
CA ASP A 10 -2.81 -0.77 -11.45
C ASP A 10 -4.18 -0.50 -10.80
N GLU A 11 -5.00 -1.54 -10.63
CA GLU A 11 -6.35 -1.44 -10.06
C GLU A 11 -6.36 -1.74 -8.55
N ILE A 12 -7.09 -0.92 -7.78
CA ILE A 12 -7.15 -1.06 -6.32
C ILE A 12 -7.90 -2.33 -5.90
N GLU A 13 -8.88 -2.76 -6.68
CA GLU A 13 -9.66 -3.98 -6.46
C GLU A 13 -8.77 -5.22 -6.50
N ASP A 14 -7.84 -5.28 -7.47
CA ASP A 14 -6.87 -6.36 -7.59
C ASP A 14 -5.86 -6.33 -6.43
N PHE A 15 -5.46 -5.12 -6.01
CA PHE A 15 -4.61 -4.95 -4.84
C PHE A 15 -5.28 -5.47 -3.57
N ILE A 16 -6.57 -5.14 -3.40
CA ILE A 16 -7.41 -5.61 -2.30
C ILE A 16 -7.55 -7.14 -2.34
N ALA A 17 -7.82 -7.73 -3.51
CA ALA A 17 -7.94 -9.17 -3.67
C ALA A 17 -6.67 -9.93 -3.26
N LEU A 18 -5.50 -9.30 -3.44
CA LEU A 18 -4.21 -9.89 -3.07
C LEU A 18 -3.84 -9.72 -1.59
N LEU A 19 -4.61 -8.96 -0.80
CA LEU A 19 -4.34 -8.79 0.64
C LEU A 19 -4.41 -10.10 1.42
N GLU A 20 -5.05 -11.16 0.92
CA GLU A 20 -5.00 -12.49 1.54
C GLU A 20 -3.59 -13.10 1.56
N LYS A 21 -2.71 -12.69 0.62
CA LYS A 21 -1.33 -13.19 0.49
C LYS A 21 -0.33 -12.45 1.36
N ARG A 22 -0.79 -11.48 2.15
CA ARG A 22 0.06 -10.65 2.99
C ARG A 22 0.80 -11.47 4.05
N ALA A 23 2.05 -11.12 4.29
CA ALA A 23 2.89 -11.71 5.32
C ALA A 23 2.69 -11.06 6.70
N THR A 24 2.07 -9.88 6.76
CA THR A 24 1.84 -9.11 7.99
C THR A 24 0.45 -8.46 7.99
N GLU A 25 0.01 -7.94 9.13
CA GLU A 25 -1.22 -7.17 9.25
C GLU A 25 -1.09 -5.69 8.82
N TYR A 26 0.07 -5.29 8.28
CA TYR A 26 0.37 -3.89 7.96
C TYR A 26 0.16 -3.57 6.48
N ILE A 27 -0.51 -2.44 6.22
CA ILE A 27 -0.49 -1.74 4.94
C ILE A 27 0.28 -0.44 5.15
N PHE A 28 1.34 -0.27 4.38
CA PHE A 28 2.17 0.91 4.42
C PHE A 28 1.69 1.90 3.38
N PHE A 29 1.68 3.18 3.74
CA PHE A 29 1.28 4.22 2.82
C PHE A 29 2.24 5.40 2.84
N GLU A 30 2.40 6.02 1.68
CA GLU A 30 3.17 7.24 1.52
C GLU A 30 2.49 8.21 0.55
N PHE A 31 2.59 9.51 0.84
CA PHE A 31 2.17 10.55 -0.10
C PHE A 31 3.33 10.88 -1.01
N VAL A 32 3.13 10.74 -2.31
CA VAL A 32 4.15 11.04 -3.32
C VAL A 32 3.78 12.29 -4.11
N ARG A 33 4.80 12.95 -4.67
CA ARG A 33 4.60 14.10 -5.55
C ARG A 33 3.89 13.64 -6.82
N CYS A 34 2.91 14.41 -7.26
CA CYS A 34 2.19 14.21 -8.51
C CYS A 34 2.31 15.45 -9.40
N GLU A 35 2.02 15.28 -10.70
CA GLU A 35 2.06 16.35 -11.69
C GLU A 35 0.73 17.13 -11.78
N PHE A 36 -0.31 16.69 -11.07
CA PHE A 36 -1.63 17.32 -11.01
C PHE A 36 -1.83 18.08 -9.69
N ASP A 37 -2.82 18.98 -9.65
CA ASP A 37 -3.22 19.63 -8.40
C ASP A 37 -4.01 18.64 -7.53
N GLY A 38 -3.34 18.04 -6.54
CA GLY A 38 -3.95 17.04 -5.67
C GLY A 38 -2.93 16.24 -4.88
N LEU A 39 -3.31 15.03 -4.48
CA LEU A 39 -2.46 14.09 -3.76
C LEU A 39 -2.45 12.74 -4.46
N ARG A 40 -1.28 12.10 -4.48
CA ARG A 40 -1.12 10.68 -4.83
C ARG A 40 -0.65 9.92 -3.59
N VAL A 41 -1.26 8.77 -3.35
CA VAL A 41 -0.85 7.85 -2.28
C VAL A 41 -0.37 6.56 -2.89
N LEU A 42 0.80 6.09 -2.48
CA LEU A 42 1.20 4.71 -2.72
C LEU A 42 0.78 3.86 -1.53
N LEU A 43 0.13 2.74 -1.81
CA LEU A 43 -0.18 1.71 -0.82
C LEU A 43 0.69 0.49 -1.08
N ASN A 44 1.18 -0.11 -0.01
CA ASN A 44 2.15 -1.18 -0.06
C ASN A 44 1.85 -2.24 0.99
N PHE A 45 1.99 -3.52 0.65
CA PHE A 45 2.08 -4.60 1.64
C PHE A 45 3.09 -5.66 1.22
N LEU A 46 3.71 -6.29 2.21
CA LEU A 46 4.56 -7.46 1.99
C LEU A 46 3.69 -8.70 1.87
N GLY A 47 3.90 -9.49 0.83
CA GLY A 47 3.24 -10.78 0.65
C GLY A 47 4.23 -11.89 0.33
N ASN A 48 3.76 -13.13 0.44
CA ASN A 48 4.56 -14.31 0.09
C ASN A 48 4.12 -14.84 -1.28
N LEU A 49 5.10 -15.05 -2.17
CA LEU A 49 4.91 -15.72 -3.44
C LEU A 49 5.88 -16.90 -3.54
N GLY A 50 5.40 -18.10 -3.23
CA GLY A 50 6.25 -19.28 -3.07
C GLY A 50 7.23 -19.09 -1.91
N SER A 51 8.53 -19.24 -2.16
CA SER A 51 9.60 -19.05 -1.17
C SER A 51 10.15 -17.61 -1.14
N SER A 52 9.51 -16.67 -1.82
CA SER A 52 9.98 -15.28 -1.92
C SER A 52 9.02 -14.31 -1.23
N VAL A 53 9.58 -13.34 -0.53
CA VAL A 53 8.84 -12.16 -0.05
C VAL A 53 8.82 -11.15 -1.18
N VAL A 54 7.61 -10.68 -1.51
CA VAL A 54 7.36 -9.71 -2.57
C VAL A 54 6.67 -8.48 -1.98
N LEU A 55 6.94 -7.33 -2.56
CA LEU A 55 6.24 -6.09 -2.25
C LEU A 55 5.13 -5.87 -3.27
N PHE A 56 3.88 -5.92 -2.84
CA PHE A 56 2.76 -5.49 -3.65
C PHE A 56 2.53 -4.00 -3.44
N GLN A 57 2.41 -3.25 -4.54
CA GLN A 57 2.23 -1.80 -4.53
C GLN A 57 1.09 -1.39 -5.45
N THR A 58 0.26 -0.45 -5.02
CA THR A 58 -0.68 0.27 -5.89
C THR A 58 -0.59 1.79 -5.65
N SER A 59 -1.10 2.58 -6.59
CA SER A 59 -1.15 4.04 -6.49
C SER A 59 -2.57 4.54 -6.63
N LEU A 60 -2.97 5.43 -5.74
CA LEU A 60 -4.28 6.07 -5.73
C LEU A 60 -4.13 7.57 -5.95
N ASP A 61 -4.89 8.10 -6.90
CA ASP A 61 -4.92 9.52 -7.24
C ASP A 61 -6.16 10.20 -6.66
N PHE A 62 -5.93 11.28 -5.91
CA PHE A 62 -6.96 12.13 -5.33
C PHE A 62 -6.84 13.53 -5.93
N PRO A 63 -7.34 13.74 -7.16
CA PRO A 63 -7.30 15.05 -7.81
C PRO A 63 -8.12 16.07 -7.02
N ASN A 64 -7.63 17.31 -6.97
CA ASN A 64 -8.23 18.43 -6.25
C ASN A 64 -8.33 18.27 -4.72
N VAL A 65 -7.77 17.21 -4.14
CA VAL A 65 -7.72 17.01 -2.68
C VAL A 65 -6.33 17.41 -2.18
N LYS A 66 -6.27 18.36 -1.24
CA LYS A 66 -5.00 18.83 -0.62
C LYS A 66 -4.85 18.37 0.83
N ASP A 67 -5.93 17.87 1.43
CA ASP A 67 -5.96 17.43 2.82
C ASP A 67 -5.61 15.94 2.93
N LYS A 68 -4.41 15.67 3.45
CA LYS A 68 -3.92 14.31 3.68
C LYS A 68 -4.81 13.50 4.64
N LYS A 69 -5.46 14.15 5.62
CA LYS A 69 -6.33 13.42 6.57
C LYS A 69 -7.57 12.87 5.87
N LYS A 70 -8.20 13.69 5.02
CA LYS A 70 -9.35 13.26 4.22
C LYS A 70 -9.01 12.10 3.29
N VAL A 71 -7.82 12.14 2.67
CA VAL A 71 -7.35 11.01 1.83
C VAL A 71 -7.21 9.73 2.66
N ILE A 72 -6.61 9.79 3.85
CA ILE A 72 -6.47 8.62 4.73
C ILE A 72 -7.85 8.08 5.15
N GLU A 73 -8.80 8.96 5.49
CA GLU A 73 -10.17 8.57 5.82
C GLU A 73 -10.87 7.87 4.66
N GLN A 74 -10.71 8.38 3.43
CA GLN A 74 -11.23 7.74 2.22
C GLN A 74 -10.62 6.36 2.00
N ILE A 75 -9.30 6.22 2.13
CA ILE A 75 -8.60 4.92 1.98
C ILE A 75 -9.10 3.90 3.02
N LYS A 76 -9.29 4.32 4.27
CA LYS A 76 -9.84 3.44 5.31
C LYS A 76 -11.29 3.03 5.02
N ALA A 77 -12.06 3.91 4.40
CA ALA A 77 -13.44 3.64 3.99
C ALA A 77 -13.57 2.81 2.71
N MET A 78 -12.51 2.67 1.90
CA MET A 78 -12.49 1.84 0.68
C MET A 78 -12.56 0.35 1.06
N ASP A 79 -13.74 -0.15 1.44
CA ASP A 79 -14.14 -1.56 1.61
C ASP A 79 -13.14 -2.52 2.33
N MET A 80 -12.11 -2.00 3.00
CA MET A 80 -11.15 -2.77 3.79
C MET A 80 -11.84 -3.43 4.99
N GLU A 81 -12.95 -2.83 5.47
CA GLU A 81 -13.81 -3.39 6.51
C GLU A 81 -14.56 -4.64 6.03
N LYS A 82 -14.93 -4.76 4.74
CA LYS A 82 -15.62 -5.95 4.21
C LYS A 82 -14.74 -7.20 4.21
N LEU A 83 -13.43 -7.03 4.20
CA LEU A 83 -12.48 -8.14 4.19
C LEU A 83 -12.30 -8.76 5.59
N ASN A 84 -12.87 -8.18 6.66
CA ASN A 84 -12.66 -8.61 8.06
C ASN A 84 -11.17 -8.73 8.44
N LEU A 85 -10.30 -7.96 7.77
CA LEU A 85 -8.87 -8.00 7.98
C LEU A 85 -8.52 -6.96 9.05
N ASN A 86 -7.83 -7.37 10.11
CA ASN A 86 -7.28 -6.47 11.14
C ASN A 86 -6.12 -5.64 10.58
N LEU A 87 -6.38 -4.77 9.59
CA LEU A 87 -5.35 -4.04 8.86
C LEU A 87 -4.92 -2.79 9.63
N LYS A 88 -3.61 -2.64 9.80
CA LYS A 88 -2.98 -1.48 10.42
C LYS A 88 -2.31 -0.65 9.34
N PHE A 89 -2.78 0.59 9.16
CA PHE A 89 -2.18 1.55 8.25
C PHE A 89 -0.97 2.22 8.90
N ILE A 90 0.21 1.99 8.34
CA ILE A 90 1.48 2.52 8.85
C ILE A 90 2.01 3.58 7.87
N PRO A 91 2.23 4.83 8.30
CA PRO A 91 2.88 5.81 7.46
C PRO A 91 4.36 5.43 7.25
N GLY A 92 4.83 5.45 6.01
CA GLY A 92 6.24 5.27 5.68
C GLY A 92 6.50 4.57 4.36
N THR A 93 7.67 4.83 3.78
CA THR A 93 8.21 4.08 2.63
C THR A 93 8.62 2.69 3.10
N ILE A 94 7.97 1.62 2.60
CA ILE A 94 8.35 0.24 2.93
C ILE A 94 9.84 -0.06 2.68
N ARG A 95 10.49 0.75 1.83
CA ARG A 95 11.95 0.71 1.62
C ARG A 95 12.76 0.73 2.92
N GLU A 96 12.36 1.49 3.95
CA GLU A 96 13.11 1.55 5.22
C GLU A 96 12.95 0.28 6.07
N ILE A 97 11.80 -0.36 6.00
CA ILE A 97 11.49 -1.57 6.77
C ILE A 97 12.18 -2.78 6.15
N TYR A 98 12.19 -2.90 4.81
CA TYR A 98 12.90 -4.01 4.16
C TYR A 98 14.43 -3.92 4.32
N LEU A 99 14.98 -2.70 4.34
CA LEU A 99 16.41 -2.45 4.57
C LEU A 99 16.85 -2.71 6.01
N SER A 100 15.95 -2.68 7.00
CA SER A 100 16.31 -2.95 8.40
C SER A 100 16.26 -4.43 8.78
N ILE A 101 15.61 -5.26 7.96
CA ILE A 101 15.46 -6.71 8.19
C ILE A 101 16.48 -7.52 7.35
N SER A 102 17.14 -6.88 6.37
CA SER A 102 18.15 -7.47 5.48
C SER A 102 19.58 -7.15 5.93
#